data_AF-A0A2S6I433-F1
#
_entry.id   AF-A0A2S6I433-F1
#
_cell.length_a   1.000
_cell.length_b   1.000
_cell.length_c   1.000
_cell.angle_alpha   90.00
_cell.angle_beta   90.00
_cell.angle_gamma   90.00
#
_symmetry.space_group_name_H-M   'P 1'
#
loop_
_entity.id
_entity.type
_entity.pdbx_description
1 polymer ?
#
loop_
_entity_poly.entity_id
_entity_poly.type
_entity_poly.pdbx_seq_one_letter_code
_entity_poly.pdbx_strand_id
1 'polypeptide(L)'
;MSGSNNRFANALMKALEKKNLEGFDYLEFKQSVGRLTEIGMDLDTAINSAFITGSSVGLTKDKLIKTANYYADVLQDEKSQFMRSLEKHLVDNVEGKAKQTSELKKKIATWEAKIQQLQEQIDAAKTQIESADSQISAARAKAEENQQGFDEALEVITNTIRKDVEDIRRVLS
;
A
#
# COMPACT_ATOMS: atom_id res chain seq x y z
N MET A 1 23.72 23.31 -14.41
CA MET A 1 22.24 23.42 -14.41
C MET A 1 21.66 22.05 -14.08
N SER A 2 20.73 21.94 -13.13
CA SER A 2 20.20 20.65 -12.63
C SER A 2 19.42 19.89 -13.71
N GLY A 3 19.54 18.56 -13.76
CA GLY A 3 18.94 17.69 -14.81
C GLY A 3 17.42 17.79 -14.94
N SER A 4 16.71 18.21 -13.90
CA SER A 4 15.26 18.48 -13.94
C SER A 4 14.90 19.75 -14.72
N ASN A 5 15.78 20.74 -14.75
CA ASN A 5 15.57 21.93 -15.56
C ASN A 5 15.69 21.60 -17.06
N ASN A 6 16.53 20.62 -17.39
CA ASN A 6 16.76 20.18 -18.76
C ASN A 6 15.55 19.43 -19.35
N ARG A 7 14.88 18.57 -18.58
CA ARG A 7 13.69 17.85 -19.10
C ARG A 7 12.51 18.76 -19.41
N PHE A 8 12.26 19.78 -18.57
CA PHE A 8 11.15 20.71 -18.76
C PHE A 8 11.45 21.70 -19.88
N ALA A 9 12.69 22.18 -19.96
CA ALA A 9 13.14 22.96 -21.11
C ALA A 9 12.95 22.20 -22.43
N ASN A 10 13.35 20.92 -22.48
CA ASN A 10 13.15 20.08 -23.68
C ASN A 10 11.67 19.85 -24.01
N ALA A 11 10.79 19.70 -23.01
CA ALA A 11 9.36 19.55 -23.24
C ALA A 11 8.74 20.83 -23.83
N LEU A 12 9.06 21.99 -23.26
CA LEU A 12 8.60 23.28 -23.77
C LEU A 12 9.15 23.56 -25.18
N MET A 13 10.41 23.21 -25.44
CA MET A 13 11.01 23.37 -26.76
C MET A 13 10.32 22.50 -27.81
N LYS A 14 10.00 21.24 -27.48
CA LYS A 14 9.18 20.38 -28.35
C LYS A 14 7.76 20.91 -28.57
N ALA A 15 7.15 21.53 -27.56
CA ALA A 15 5.83 22.14 -27.71
C ALA A 15 5.85 23.32 -28.68
N LEU A 16 6.90 24.16 -28.61
CA LEU A 16 7.15 25.23 -29.56
C LEU A 16 7.39 24.68 -30.98
N GLU A 17 8.25 23.68 -31.14
CA GLU A 17 8.53 23.04 -32.44
C GLU A 17 7.27 22.45 -33.09
N LYS A 18 6.43 21.78 -32.30
CA LYS A 18 5.14 21.22 -32.77
C LYS A 18 4.16 22.30 -33.23
N LYS A 19 4.30 23.52 -32.72
CA LYS A 19 3.45 24.67 -33.00
C LYS A 19 4.15 25.71 -33.88
N ASN A 20 5.30 25.37 -34.47
CA ASN A 20 6.09 26.26 -35.30
C ASN A 20 5.27 26.77 -36.49
N LEU A 21 5.41 28.04 -36.82
CA LEU A 21 4.74 28.64 -37.98
C LEU A 21 5.63 28.49 -39.22
N GLU A 22 5.03 28.58 -40.40
CA GLU A 22 5.79 28.49 -41.65
C GLU A 22 6.50 29.82 -41.99
N GLY A 23 7.71 29.69 -42.53
CA GLY A 23 8.55 30.80 -42.98
C GLY A 23 9.41 31.40 -41.86
N PHE A 24 10.07 32.52 -42.16
CA PHE A 24 10.92 33.18 -41.17
C PHE A 24 10.06 33.90 -40.14
N ASP A 25 10.11 33.46 -38.88
CA ASP A 25 9.34 34.01 -37.76
C ASP A 25 10.21 34.34 -36.53
N TYR A 26 9.60 34.43 -35.35
CA TYR A 26 10.29 34.74 -34.10
C TYR A 26 11.32 33.67 -33.69
N LEU A 27 11.05 32.38 -33.91
CA LEU A 27 11.98 31.31 -33.54
C LEU A 27 13.23 31.33 -34.43
N GLU A 28 13.06 31.46 -35.75
CA GLU A 28 14.18 31.58 -36.70
C GLU A 28 14.94 32.89 -36.49
N PHE A 29 14.22 33.99 -36.20
CA PHE A 29 14.83 35.26 -35.82
C PHE A 29 15.70 35.10 -34.56
N LYS A 30 15.16 34.49 -33.49
CA LYS A 30 15.88 34.31 -32.23
C LYS A 30 17.08 33.38 -32.39
N GLN A 31 16.95 32.33 -33.21
CA GLN A 31 18.06 31.44 -33.56
C GLN A 31 19.16 32.18 -34.33
N SER A 32 18.77 33.04 -35.29
CA SER A 32 19.72 33.85 -36.06
C SER A 32 20.47 34.84 -35.15
N VAL A 33 19.77 35.55 -34.26
CA VAL A 33 20.39 36.43 -33.28
C VAL A 33 21.37 35.65 -32.40
N GLY A 34 20.98 34.47 -31.93
CA GLY A 34 21.85 33.58 -31.14
C GLY A 34 23.16 33.25 -31.86
N ARG A 35 23.08 32.75 -33.09
CA ARG A 35 24.27 32.43 -33.92
C ARG A 35 25.18 33.65 -34.16
N LEU A 36 24.59 34.82 -34.39
CA LEU A 36 25.35 36.07 -34.59
C LEU A 36 26.07 36.51 -33.31
N THR A 37 25.41 36.38 -32.16
CA THR A 37 26.05 36.67 -30.86
C THR A 37 27.15 35.66 -30.51
N GLU A 38 27.01 34.40 -30.91
CA GLU A 38 28.03 33.35 -30.69
C GLU A 38 29.35 33.64 -31.44
N ILE A 39 29.28 34.31 -32.60
CA ILE A 39 30.46 34.72 -33.38
C ILE A 39 31.02 36.10 -32.95
N GLY A 40 30.57 36.63 -31.82
CA GLY A 40 31.12 37.85 -31.20
C GLY A 40 30.47 39.17 -31.64
N MET A 41 29.33 39.12 -32.35
CA MET A 41 28.55 40.32 -32.66
C MET A 41 27.83 40.82 -31.41
N ASP A 42 27.77 42.14 -31.19
CA ASP A 42 26.96 42.71 -30.11
C ASP A 42 25.46 42.49 -30.36
N LEU A 43 24.66 42.49 -29.29
CA LEU A 43 23.25 42.12 -29.34
C LEU A 43 22.43 43.02 -30.27
N ASP A 44 22.69 44.33 -30.26
CA ASP A 44 21.91 45.29 -31.05
C ASP A 44 22.22 45.14 -32.55
N THR A 45 23.50 44.98 -32.90
CA THR A 45 23.92 44.67 -34.27
C THR A 45 23.39 43.31 -34.72
N ALA A 46 23.39 42.30 -33.85
CA ALA A 46 22.85 40.97 -34.15
C ALA A 46 21.34 40.98 -34.40
N ILE A 47 20.58 41.71 -33.58
CA ILE A 47 19.13 41.93 -33.76
C ILE A 47 18.85 42.63 -35.09
N ASN A 48 19.55 43.72 -35.39
CA ASN A 48 19.37 44.46 -36.63
C ASN A 48 19.74 43.62 -37.85
N SER A 49 20.85 42.89 -37.80
CA SER A 49 21.32 42.03 -38.89
C SER A 49 20.37 40.85 -39.15
N ALA A 50 19.89 40.19 -38.10
CA ALA A 50 18.88 39.14 -38.22
C ALA A 50 17.55 39.67 -38.77
N PHE A 51 17.15 40.89 -38.37
CA PHE A 51 15.92 41.51 -38.86
C PHE A 51 16.02 41.90 -40.35
N ILE A 52 17.14 42.48 -40.79
CA ILE A 52 17.40 42.79 -42.21
C ILE A 52 17.35 41.51 -43.04
N THR A 53 18.02 40.45 -42.59
CA THR A 53 18.01 39.14 -43.26
C THR A 53 16.59 38.58 -43.33
N GLY A 54 15.86 38.56 -42.22
CA GLY A 54 14.47 38.10 -42.18
C GLY A 54 13.54 38.95 -43.07
N SER A 55 13.77 40.25 -43.16
CA SER A 55 12.95 41.15 -43.98
C SER A 55 13.05 40.84 -45.47
N SER A 56 14.21 40.38 -45.94
CA SER A 56 14.40 39.94 -47.32
C SER A 56 13.55 38.71 -47.71
N VAL A 57 13.11 37.94 -46.70
CA VAL A 57 12.24 36.76 -46.85
C VAL A 57 10.85 36.97 -46.26
N GLY A 58 10.43 38.23 -46.08
CA GLY A 58 9.05 38.58 -45.72
C GLY A 58 8.76 38.71 -44.21
N LEU A 59 9.77 38.78 -43.34
CA LEU A 59 9.58 39.16 -41.95
C LEU A 59 9.28 40.67 -41.86
N THR A 60 8.26 41.05 -41.08
CA THR A 60 8.01 42.44 -40.69
C THR A 60 8.05 42.56 -39.17
N LYS A 61 8.21 43.78 -38.65
CA LYS A 61 8.17 44.02 -37.20
C LYS A 61 6.86 43.53 -36.58
N ASP A 62 5.74 43.79 -37.24
CA ASP A 62 4.43 43.33 -36.79
C ASP A 62 4.33 41.80 -36.81
N LYS A 63 4.84 41.14 -37.85
CA LYS A 63 4.90 39.68 -37.91
C LYS A 63 5.74 39.14 -36.75
N LEU A 64 6.92 39.71 -36.52
CA LEU A 64 7.84 39.28 -35.45
C LEU A 64 7.21 39.40 -34.05
N ILE A 65 6.53 40.51 -33.76
CA ILE A 65 5.84 40.69 -32.47
C ILE A 65 4.65 39.73 -32.36
N LYS A 66 3.86 39.57 -33.42
CA LYS A 66 2.72 38.65 -33.44
C LYS A 66 3.15 37.20 -33.19
N THR A 67 4.20 36.74 -33.86
CA THR A 67 4.69 35.37 -33.70
C THR A 67 5.36 35.17 -32.33
N ALA A 68 6.07 36.18 -31.81
CA ALA A 68 6.60 36.14 -30.44
C ALA A 68 5.50 35.95 -29.39
N ASN A 69 4.41 36.73 -29.49
CA ASN A 69 3.26 36.62 -28.59
C ASN A 69 2.56 35.26 -28.74
N TYR A 70 2.40 34.78 -29.98
CA TYR A 70 1.85 33.45 -30.23
C TYR A 70 2.65 32.35 -29.52
N TYR A 71 3.99 32.38 -29.59
CA TYR A 71 4.81 31.40 -28.87
C TYR A 71 4.75 31.55 -27.35
N ALA A 72 4.60 32.77 -26.83
CA ALA A 72 4.34 32.98 -25.41
C ALA A 72 2.99 32.35 -24.98
N ASP A 73 1.95 32.50 -25.79
CA ASP A 73 0.64 31.91 -25.54
C ASP A 73 0.67 30.37 -25.62
N VAL A 74 1.42 29.81 -26.58
CA VAL A 74 1.66 28.36 -26.67
C VAL A 74 2.30 27.83 -25.38
N LEU A 75 3.29 28.54 -24.83
CA LEU A 75 3.92 28.15 -23.56
C LEU A 75 2.98 28.27 -22.36
N GLN A 76 2.08 29.27 -22.36
CA GLN A 76 1.05 29.40 -21.31
C GLN A 76 0.01 28.28 -21.38
N ASP A 77 -0.39 27.86 -22.59
CA ASP A 77 -1.28 26.71 -22.76
C ASP A 77 -0.59 25.42 -22.31
N GLU A 78 0.66 25.19 -22.71
CA GLU A 78 1.44 24.02 -22.28
C GLU A 78 1.58 23.97 -20.76
N LYS A 79 1.86 25.12 -20.12
CA LYS A 79 1.87 25.23 -18.66
C LYS A 79 0.51 24.86 -18.05
N SER A 80 -0.58 25.33 -18.64
CA SER A 80 -1.93 25.05 -18.16
C SER A 80 -2.29 23.56 -18.29
N GLN A 81 -1.90 22.93 -19.40
CA GLN A 81 -2.06 21.48 -19.60
C GLN A 81 -1.24 20.68 -18.58
N PHE A 82 0.01 21.06 -18.36
CA PHE A 82 0.87 20.45 -17.34
C PHE A 82 0.24 20.54 -15.95
N MET A 83 -0.22 21.72 -15.52
CA MET A 83 -0.86 21.92 -14.21
C MET A 83 -2.12 21.05 -14.05
N ARG A 84 -2.97 20.97 -15.08
CA ARG A 84 -4.16 20.09 -15.06
C ARG A 84 -3.78 18.62 -14.89
N SER A 85 -2.76 18.16 -15.61
CA SER A 85 -2.28 16.77 -15.47
C SER A 85 -1.70 16.49 -14.09
N LEU A 86 -0.98 17.45 -13.51
CA LEU A 86 -0.40 17.34 -12.18
C LEU A 86 -1.48 17.26 -11.11
N GLU A 87 -2.49 18.13 -11.19
CA GLU A 87 -3.64 18.12 -10.30
C GLU A 87 -4.38 16.78 -10.36
N LYS A 88 -4.70 16.30 -11.57
CA LYS A 88 -5.32 14.99 -11.77
C LYS A 88 -4.50 13.86 -11.14
N HIS A 89 -3.19 13.83 -11.40
CA HIS A 89 -2.30 12.82 -10.82
C HIS A 89 -2.26 12.88 -9.29
N LEU A 90 -2.33 14.07 -8.69
CA LEU A 90 -2.39 14.21 -7.23
C LEU A 90 -3.72 13.68 -6.68
N VAL A 91 -4.84 14.06 -7.27
CA VAL A 91 -6.18 13.59 -6.87
C VAL A 91 -6.27 12.07 -6.98
N ASP A 92 -5.94 11.50 -8.14
CA ASP A 92 -6.01 10.05 -8.38
C ASP A 92 -5.17 9.26 -7.35
N ASN A 93 -3.97 9.75 -7.02
CA ASN A 93 -3.10 9.11 -6.04
C ASN A 93 -3.63 9.23 -4.61
N VAL A 94 -4.18 10.39 -4.23
CA VAL A 94 -4.73 10.60 -2.89
C VAL A 94 -6.00 9.78 -2.71
N GLU A 95 -6.91 9.79 -3.68
CA GLU A 95 -8.14 8.98 -3.65
C GLU A 95 -7.83 7.49 -3.64
N GLY A 96 -6.87 7.04 -4.47
CA GLY A 96 -6.41 5.65 -4.49
C GLY A 96 -5.88 5.20 -3.13
N LYS A 97 -5.03 6.01 -2.48
CA LYS A 97 -4.51 5.74 -1.14
C LYS A 97 -5.60 5.78 -0.07
N ALA A 98 -6.54 6.72 -0.15
CA ALA A 98 -7.67 6.82 0.77
C ALA A 98 -8.55 5.57 0.71
N LYS A 99 -8.87 5.09 -0.51
CA LYS A 99 -9.64 3.87 -0.73
C LYS A 99 -8.93 2.64 -0.16
N GLN A 100 -7.64 2.48 -0.45
CA GLN A 100 -6.83 1.38 0.11
C GLN A 100 -6.83 1.40 1.64
N THR A 101 -6.65 2.58 2.23
CA THR A 101 -6.67 2.76 3.70
C THR A 101 -8.03 2.40 4.28
N SER A 102 -9.12 2.82 3.64
CA SER A 102 -10.48 2.47 4.07
C SER A 102 -10.74 0.96 4.03
N GLU A 103 -10.28 0.26 2.98
CA GLU A 103 -10.44 -1.18 2.87
C GLU A 103 -9.61 -1.94 3.91
N LEU A 104 -8.39 -1.48 4.21
CA LEU A 104 -7.58 -2.03 5.29
C LEU A 104 -8.26 -1.85 6.66
N LYS A 105 -8.83 -0.67 6.95
CA LYS A 105 -9.58 -0.43 8.19
C LYS A 105 -10.75 -1.40 8.36
N LYS A 106 -11.52 -1.65 7.29
CA LYS A 106 -12.61 -2.64 7.33
C LYS A 106 -12.09 -4.06 7.63
N LYS A 107 -10.99 -4.47 6.97
CA LYS A 107 -10.37 -5.78 7.23
C LYS A 107 -9.90 -5.92 8.68
N ILE A 108 -9.29 -4.88 9.24
CA ILE A 108 -8.86 -4.86 10.65
C ILE A 108 -10.05 -5.09 11.57
N ALA A 109 -11.15 -4.33 11.40
CA ALA A 109 -12.35 -4.50 12.22
C ALA A 109 -12.92 -5.93 12.14
N THR A 110 -12.94 -6.53 10.94
CA THR A 110 -13.36 -7.93 10.76
C THR A 110 -12.43 -8.91 11.48
N TRP A 111 -11.12 -8.70 11.43
CA TRP A 111 -10.15 -9.56 12.11
C TRP A 111 -10.22 -9.43 13.63
N GLU A 112 -10.40 -8.22 14.15
CA GLU A 112 -10.60 -7.96 15.59
C GLU A 112 -11.86 -8.69 16.11
N ALA A 113 -12.97 -8.60 15.39
CA ALA A 113 -14.19 -9.34 15.74
C ALA A 113 -13.95 -10.86 15.74
N LYS A 114 -13.18 -11.38 14.78
CA LYS A 114 -12.83 -12.80 14.72
C LYS A 114 -11.91 -13.23 15.87
N ILE A 115 -10.96 -12.37 16.27
CA ILE A 115 -10.10 -12.61 17.43
C ILE A 115 -10.96 -12.72 18.69
N GLN A 116 -11.91 -11.81 18.89
CA GLN A 116 -12.81 -11.86 20.03
C GLN A 116 -13.62 -13.17 20.05
N GLN A 117 -14.22 -13.54 18.92
CA GLN A 117 -14.98 -14.79 18.81
C GLN A 117 -14.11 -16.03 19.12
N LEU A 118 -12.87 -16.06 18.63
CA LEU A 118 -11.95 -17.16 18.91
C LEU A 118 -11.56 -17.20 20.39
N GLN A 119 -11.38 -16.04 21.01
CA GLN A 119 -11.07 -15.95 22.45
C GLN A 119 -12.22 -16.51 23.30
N GLU A 120 -13.47 -16.14 22.97
CA GLU A 120 -14.66 -16.68 23.64
C GLU A 120 -14.75 -18.22 23.50
N GLN A 121 -14.44 -18.76 22.31
CA GLN A 121 -14.41 -20.22 22.09
C GLN A 121 -13.29 -20.91 22.89
N ILE A 122 -12.10 -20.30 22.98
CA ILE A 122 -10.99 -20.82 23.78
C ILE A 122 -11.39 -20.89 25.25
N ASP A 123 -12.02 -19.84 25.78
CA ASP A 123 -12.38 -19.78 27.19
C ASP A 123 -13.52 -20.76 27.51
N ALA A 124 -14.50 -20.92 26.61
CA ALA A 124 -15.52 -21.97 26.74
C ALA A 124 -14.92 -23.38 26.77
N ALA A 125 -13.94 -23.66 25.89
CA ALA A 125 -13.25 -24.95 25.85
C ALA A 125 -12.45 -25.22 27.13
N LYS A 126 -11.76 -24.20 27.68
CA LYS A 126 -11.04 -24.32 28.96
C LYS A 126 -11.98 -24.69 30.11
N THR A 127 -13.13 -24.02 30.22
CA THR A 127 -14.13 -24.34 31.25
C THR A 127 -14.65 -25.78 31.10
N GLN A 128 -14.87 -26.24 29.87
CA GLN A 128 -15.26 -27.64 29.63
C GLN A 128 -14.19 -28.64 30.06
N ILE A 129 -12.91 -28.34 29.79
CA ILE A 129 -11.77 -29.17 30.23
C ILE A 129 -11.73 -29.24 31.76
N GLU A 130 -11.80 -28.11 32.44
CA GLU A 130 -11.79 -28.07 33.91
C GLU A 130 -12.93 -28.90 34.52
N SER A 131 -14.14 -28.79 33.96
CA SER A 131 -15.28 -29.60 34.38
C SER A 131 -15.05 -31.08 34.13
N ALA A 132 -14.51 -31.45 32.96
CA ALA A 132 -14.23 -32.84 32.61
C ALA A 132 -13.15 -33.44 33.53
N ASP A 133 -12.08 -32.71 33.81
CA ASP A 133 -11.00 -33.13 34.70
C ASP A 133 -11.48 -33.35 36.14
N SER A 134 -12.39 -32.49 36.62
CA SER A 134 -13.05 -32.66 37.92
C SER A 134 -13.90 -33.95 37.95
N GLN A 135 -14.70 -34.19 36.91
CA GLN A 135 -15.53 -35.40 36.81
C GLN A 135 -14.68 -36.68 36.71
N ILE A 136 -13.60 -36.64 35.93
CA ILE A 136 -12.65 -37.76 35.80
C ILE A 136 -12.00 -38.07 37.14
N SER A 137 -11.53 -37.04 37.85
CA SER A 137 -10.93 -37.20 39.18
C SER A 137 -11.92 -37.81 40.19
N ALA A 138 -13.16 -37.33 40.21
CA ALA A 138 -14.20 -37.87 41.08
C ALA A 138 -14.56 -39.32 40.74
N ALA A 139 -14.67 -39.66 39.44
CA ALA A 139 -14.95 -41.01 39.00
C ALA A 139 -13.82 -41.98 39.38
N ARG A 140 -12.55 -41.56 39.26
CA ARG A 140 -11.39 -42.35 39.68
C ARG A 140 -11.38 -42.61 41.17
N ALA A 141 -11.56 -41.58 41.99
CA ALA A 141 -11.60 -41.73 43.45
C ALA A 141 -12.69 -42.70 43.90
N LYS A 142 -13.89 -42.62 43.29
CA LYS A 142 -14.99 -43.54 43.59
C LYS A 142 -14.71 -44.98 43.13
N ALA A 143 -14.01 -45.16 42.01
CA ALA A 143 -13.62 -46.48 41.54
C ALA A 143 -12.59 -47.12 42.49
N GLU A 144 -11.61 -46.34 42.97
CA GLU A 144 -10.63 -46.78 43.97
C GLU A 144 -11.29 -47.16 45.30
N GLU A 145 -12.21 -46.32 45.80
CA GLU A 145 -12.97 -46.61 47.03
C GLU A 145 -13.78 -47.91 46.91
N ASN A 146 -14.49 -48.10 45.78
CA ASN A 146 -15.24 -49.32 45.53
C ASN A 146 -14.36 -50.56 45.43
N GLN A 147 -13.19 -50.43 44.78
CA GLN A 147 -12.22 -51.52 44.67
C GLN A 147 -11.71 -51.92 46.05
N GLN A 148 -11.29 -50.95 46.85
CA GLN A 148 -10.81 -51.19 48.20
C GLN A 148 -11.89 -51.86 49.07
N GLY A 149 -13.13 -51.35 49.03
CA GLY A 149 -14.23 -51.94 49.78
C GLY A 149 -14.57 -53.37 49.35
N PHE A 150 -14.43 -53.68 48.05
CA PHE A 150 -14.60 -55.04 47.54
C PHE A 150 -13.49 -55.98 48.05
N ASP A 151 -12.22 -55.54 47.97
CA ASP A 151 -11.06 -56.33 48.40
C ASP A 151 -11.13 -56.62 49.92
N GLU A 152 -11.50 -55.63 50.73
CA GLU A 152 -11.71 -55.78 52.16
C GLU A 152 -12.85 -56.78 52.47
N ALA A 153 -13.99 -56.65 51.79
CA ALA A 153 -15.12 -57.57 51.96
C ALA A 153 -14.75 -59.01 51.56
N LEU A 154 -14.02 -59.16 50.45
CA LEU A 154 -13.55 -60.46 49.98
C LEU A 154 -12.59 -61.12 50.97
N GLU A 155 -11.66 -60.35 51.55
CA GLU A 155 -10.73 -60.83 52.57
C GLU A 155 -11.48 -61.32 53.82
N VAL A 156 -12.43 -60.53 54.34
CA VAL A 156 -13.24 -60.88 55.52
C VAL A 156 -14.02 -62.17 55.29
N ILE A 157 -14.71 -62.29 54.14
CA ILE A 157 -15.50 -63.48 53.80
C ILE A 157 -14.58 -64.68 53.65
N THR A 158 -13.45 -64.54 52.95
CA THR A 158 -12.51 -65.63 52.74
C THR A 158 -11.91 -66.14 54.05
N ASN A 159 -11.53 -65.24 54.96
CA ASN A 159 -10.99 -65.60 56.27
C ASN A 159 -12.05 -66.27 57.16
N THR A 160 -13.30 -65.82 57.09
CA THR A 160 -14.43 -66.46 57.78
C THR A 160 -14.62 -67.89 57.27
N ILE A 161 -14.70 -68.09 55.96
CA ILE A 161 -14.83 -69.42 55.34
C ILE A 161 -13.66 -70.33 55.75
N ARG A 162 -12.42 -69.82 55.73
CA ARG A 162 -11.24 -70.61 56.15
C ARG A 162 -11.36 -71.08 57.60
N LYS A 163 -11.74 -70.18 58.50
CA LYS A 163 -11.93 -70.49 59.92
C LYS A 163 -13.05 -71.51 60.13
N ASP A 164 -14.18 -71.33 59.43
CA ASP A 164 -15.29 -72.28 59.48
C ASP A 164 -14.85 -73.68 59.01
N VAL A 165 -14.05 -73.76 57.95
CA VAL A 165 -13.50 -75.05 57.46
C VAL A 165 -12.59 -75.71 58.50
N GLU A 166 -11.74 -74.93 59.20
CA GLU A 166 -10.90 -75.45 60.29
C GLU A 166 -11.75 -75.99 61.45
N ASP A 167 -12.77 -75.25 61.87
CA ASP A 167 -13.69 -75.66 62.93
C ASP A 167 -14.49 -76.91 62.55
N ILE A 168 -15.02 -76.98 61.33
CA ILE A 168 -15.74 -78.15 60.81
C ILE A 168 -14.83 -79.39 60.83
N ARG A 169 -13.58 -79.26 60.36
CA ARG A 169 -12.61 -80.36 60.37
C ARG A 169 -12.30 -80.86 61.78
N ARG A 170 -12.18 -79.95 62.75
CA ARG A 170 -11.90 -80.27 64.15
C ARG A 170 -13.07 -80.93 64.87
N VAL A 171 -14.31 -80.55 64.55
CA VAL A 171 -15.51 -81.05 65.23
C VAL A 171 -15.98 -82.39 64.65
N LEU A 172 -15.80 -82.60 63.35
CA LEU A 172 -16.26 -83.82 62.65
C LEU A 172 -15.18 -84.92 62.53
N SER A 173 -14.00 -84.71 63.13
CA SER A 173 -12.91 -85.70 63.26
C SER A 173 -13.04 -86.52 64.53
#